data_AF-A0A923MHC3-F1
#
_entry.id   AF-A0A923MHC3-F1
#
_cell.length_a   1.000
_cell.length_b   1.000
_cell.length_c   1.000
_cell.angle_alpha   90.00
_cell.angle_beta   90.00
_cell.angle_gamma   90.00
#
_symmetry.space_group_name_H-M   'P 1'
#
loop_
_entity.id
_entity.type
_entity.pdbx_description
1 polymer ?
#
loop_
_entity_poly.entity_id
_entity_poly.type
_entity_poly.pdbx_seq_one_letter_code
_entity_poly.pdbx_strand_id
1 'polypeptide(L)'
;MKRLPIIVLTLALCLLTAGCGAKPNEPDDGDSAKAGIVERMAAVKAAEIKYISSFFSREHVNAEDMASVLNAAAEHRSEQSSQGLNHYTMEIYLSGGPDAYSSSDEHFVFFAGLDENHINGIYFNGKGDSHRMSFEDETLYWLIRNSYRTEEHVDKDAYAYYRDTLDRRAQRLVSHCVSPSRTDILTGYEVVQFYQKEVLTDESGSYTVYCWEPAFLADSTDAVPWVGGMCLDADGRVCAYEQYTYFVAKGESGDFPPYRFLFWDLYNGETEEAGKEHALQRIRQAFEPAVQAHWAENVLVGLSDYHEVSVSTAEPLARVLLSCEYAVKDFKVLGIEASPMSNSLSFSTEELYALDELSPDRPLLLNMTFYGLLPYYGVSYVDDSGETISYSINMSGEDGSVILTEFLPCTQCSTASNGLIIKNTKAQSTKIGCAFL
;
A
#
# COMPACT_ATOMS: atom_id res chain seq x y z
N MET A 1 -6.91 -25.97 -6.91
CA MET A 1 -6.60 -25.00 -7.98
C MET A 1 -5.60 -24.04 -7.41
N LYS A 2 -4.33 -24.16 -7.82
CA LYS A 2 -3.24 -23.33 -7.33
C LYS A 2 -3.48 -21.90 -7.78
N ARG A 3 -3.82 -21.00 -6.85
CA ARG A 3 -3.72 -19.56 -7.09
C ARG A 3 -2.26 -19.22 -6.82
N LEU A 4 -1.44 -19.21 -7.86
CA LEU A 4 -0.18 -18.46 -7.77
C LEU A 4 -0.57 -17.00 -7.52
N PRO A 5 0.13 -16.30 -6.62
CA PRO A 5 -0.02 -14.86 -6.53
C PRO A 5 0.32 -14.33 -7.92
N ILE A 6 -0.55 -13.46 -8.43
CA ILE A 6 -0.26 -12.68 -9.63
C ILE A 6 1.05 -11.98 -9.32
N ILE A 7 2.14 -12.52 -9.88
CA ILE A 7 3.42 -11.84 -9.90
C ILE A 7 3.09 -10.54 -10.59
N VAL A 8 3.11 -9.45 -9.83
CA VAL A 8 3.17 -8.09 -10.35
C VAL A 8 4.50 -8.01 -11.08
N LEU A 9 4.52 -8.59 -12.28
CA LEU A 9 5.60 -8.39 -13.21
C LEU A 9 5.42 -6.94 -13.63
N THR A 10 6.21 -6.11 -12.98
CA THR A 10 6.44 -4.72 -13.31
C THR A 10 6.94 -4.71 -14.75
N LEU A 11 6.02 -4.72 -15.72
CA LEU A 11 6.29 -4.24 -17.06
C LEU A 11 6.28 -2.70 -16.98
N ALA A 12 7.27 -2.18 -16.27
CA ALA A 12 7.92 -0.96 -16.69
C ALA A 12 8.61 -1.26 -18.04
N LEU A 13 7.82 -1.51 -19.09
CA LEU A 13 8.37 -1.62 -20.44
C LEU A 13 8.34 -0.23 -21.05
N CYS A 14 9.49 0.41 -20.90
CA CYS A 14 9.97 1.53 -21.66
C CYS A 14 9.59 1.44 -23.15
N LEU A 15 8.44 1.99 -23.53
CA LEU A 15 8.11 2.35 -24.92
C LEU A 15 7.80 3.84 -25.09
N LEU A 16 8.29 4.67 -24.18
CA LEU A 16 8.43 6.11 -24.38
C LEU A 16 9.89 6.50 -24.10
N THR A 17 10.75 6.27 -25.10
CA THR A 17 12.00 7.00 -25.46
C THR A 17 12.94 6.12 -26.27
N ALA A 18 12.49 5.66 -27.44
CA ALA A 18 13.40 5.34 -28.54
C ALA A 18 13.17 6.36 -29.66
N GLY A 19 13.39 7.63 -29.34
CA GLY A 19 13.77 8.61 -30.35
C GLY A 19 15.24 8.38 -30.69
N CYS A 20 15.53 7.49 -31.65
CA CYS A 20 16.79 7.49 -32.37
C CYS A 20 16.65 6.85 -33.75
N GLY A 21 16.42 7.71 -34.74
CA GLY A 21 17.08 7.65 -36.05
C GLY A 21 16.69 6.53 -37.00
N ALA A 22 15.59 6.70 -37.73
CA ALA A 22 15.44 6.15 -39.08
C ALA A 22 15.12 7.29 -40.07
N LYS A 23 15.70 7.19 -41.26
CA LYS A 23 16.02 8.26 -42.22
C LYS A 23 14.79 8.95 -42.83
N PRO A 24 14.90 10.21 -43.28
CA PRO A 24 13.90 10.79 -44.15
C PRO A 24 13.99 10.12 -45.53
N ASN A 25 12.85 9.71 -46.07
CA ASN A 25 12.61 9.08 -47.38
C ASN A 25 12.50 7.55 -47.35
N GLU A 26 11.36 7.06 -46.87
CA GLU A 26 10.74 5.82 -47.33
C GLU A 26 9.27 6.17 -47.67
N PRO A 27 8.70 5.67 -48.78
CA PRO A 27 7.36 6.06 -49.19
C PRO A 27 6.32 5.52 -48.20
N ASP A 28 5.35 6.37 -47.90
CA ASP A 28 4.20 6.11 -47.05
C ASP A 28 3.31 5.02 -47.69
N ASP A 29 3.57 3.75 -47.39
CA ASP A 29 2.63 2.63 -47.61
C ASP A 29 1.56 2.65 -46.50
N GLY A 30 0.93 3.81 -46.32
CA GLY A 30 0.16 4.21 -45.14
C GLY A 30 -1.21 3.56 -44.93
N ASP A 31 -1.62 2.63 -45.79
CA ASP A 31 -2.96 2.01 -45.77
C ASP A 31 -2.97 0.48 -45.51
N SER A 32 -1.97 -0.28 -45.97
CA SER A 32 -1.97 -1.74 -45.83
C SER A 32 -1.52 -2.22 -44.44
N ALA A 33 -0.61 -1.48 -43.79
CA ALA A 33 -0.12 -1.79 -42.44
C ALA A 33 -1.13 -1.43 -41.33
N LYS A 34 -2.12 -0.57 -41.61
CA LYS A 34 -3.17 -0.15 -40.66
C LYS A 34 -4.38 -1.10 -40.65
N ALA A 35 -4.55 -1.93 -41.69
CA ALA A 35 -5.68 -2.84 -41.83
C ALA A 35 -5.60 -4.10 -40.95
N GLY A 36 -4.39 -4.54 -40.57
CA GLY A 36 -4.18 -5.85 -39.94
C GLY A 36 -4.91 -6.07 -38.60
N ILE A 37 -4.92 -5.06 -37.72
CA ILE A 37 -5.66 -5.15 -36.44
C ILE A 37 -7.17 -5.13 -36.65
N VAL A 38 -7.68 -4.28 -37.54
CA VAL A 38 -9.12 -4.15 -37.81
C VAL A 38 -9.68 -5.43 -38.42
N GLU A 39 -9.01 -5.96 -39.44
CA GLU A 39 -9.39 -7.23 -40.07
C GLU A 39 -9.34 -8.38 -39.06
N ARG A 40 -8.32 -8.40 -38.20
CA ARG A 40 -8.20 -9.45 -37.19
C ARG A 40 -9.27 -9.34 -36.12
N MET A 41 -9.58 -8.13 -35.64
CA MET A 41 -10.65 -7.88 -34.68
C MET A 41 -12.01 -8.27 -35.26
N ALA A 42 -12.29 -7.99 -36.53
CA ALA A 42 -13.55 -8.33 -37.20
C ALA A 42 -13.74 -9.83 -37.48
N ALA A 43 -12.64 -10.62 -37.44
CA ALA A 43 -12.66 -12.05 -37.77
C ALA A 43 -12.46 -12.96 -36.55
N VAL A 44 -12.13 -12.41 -35.38
CA VAL A 44 -11.79 -13.21 -34.20
C VAL A 44 -13.02 -13.96 -33.68
N LYS A 45 -12.83 -15.24 -33.37
CA LYS A 45 -13.86 -16.09 -32.77
C LYS A 45 -13.55 -16.37 -31.32
N ALA A 46 -14.59 -16.57 -30.52
CA ALA A 46 -14.48 -16.92 -29.11
C ALA A 46 -13.56 -18.13 -28.86
N ALA A 47 -13.60 -19.16 -29.72
CA ALA A 47 -12.77 -20.36 -29.60
C ALA A 47 -11.25 -20.11 -29.78
N GLU A 48 -10.88 -18.99 -30.39
CA GLU A 48 -9.49 -18.58 -30.59
C GLU A 48 -8.92 -17.88 -29.34
N ILE A 49 -9.76 -17.20 -28.57
CA ILE A 49 -9.34 -16.49 -27.36
C ILE A 49 -8.94 -17.50 -26.28
N LYS A 50 -7.67 -17.45 -25.86
CA LYS A 50 -7.09 -18.33 -24.84
C LYS A 50 -7.08 -17.70 -23.48
N TYR A 51 -6.83 -16.39 -23.42
CA TYR A 51 -6.72 -15.66 -22.17
C TYR A 51 -7.11 -14.19 -22.38
N ILE A 52 -7.77 -13.63 -21.37
CA ILE A 52 -8.10 -12.21 -21.27
C ILE A 52 -7.56 -11.74 -19.92
N SER A 53 -6.71 -10.73 -19.92
CA SER A 53 -6.19 -10.15 -18.67
C SER A 53 -7.31 -9.49 -17.87
N SER A 54 -7.31 -9.72 -16.56
CA SER A 54 -8.09 -8.94 -15.58
C SER A 54 -7.15 -8.59 -14.44
N PHE A 55 -7.06 -7.30 -14.11
CA PHE A 55 -6.09 -6.82 -13.11
C PHE A 55 -6.69 -6.81 -11.69
N PHE A 56 -7.92 -6.33 -11.53
CA PHE A 56 -8.58 -6.23 -10.21
C PHE A 56 -9.91 -6.96 -10.11
N SER A 57 -10.67 -7.02 -11.21
CA SER A 57 -12.00 -7.63 -11.21
C SER A 57 -11.92 -9.15 -11.02
N ARG A 58 -12.75 -9.69 -10.12
CA ARG A 58 -12.97 -11.13 -9.99
C ARG A 58 -13.95 -11.67 -11.04
N GLU A 59 -14.73 -10.79 -11.64
CA GLU A 59 -15.58 -11.11 -12.79
C GLU A 59 -14.73 -11.17 -14.06
N HIS A 60 -14.60 -12.37 -14.62
CA HIS A 60 -13.93 -12.59 -15.89
C HIS A 60 -14.89 -12.33 -17.05
N VAL A 61 -14.45 -11.50 -18.00
CA VAL A 61 -15.09 -11.40 -19.31
C VAL A 61 -14.90 -12.73 -20.02
N ASN A 62 -16.00 -13.33 -20.50
CA ASN A 62 -15.91 -14.57 -21.26
C ASN A 62 -15.49 -14.30 -22.72
N ALA A 63 -15.03 -15.35 -23.40
CA ALA A 63 -14.54 -15.24 -24.78
C ALA A 63 -15.62 -14.89 -25.81
N GLU A 64 -16.89 -15.24 -25.57
CA GLU A 64 -17.99 -14.94 -26.50
C GLU A 64 -18.29 -13.44 -26.50
N ASP A 65 -18.46 -12.86 -25.31
CA ASP A 65 -18.68 -11.43 -25.14
C ASP A 65 -17.48 -10.64 -25.66
N MET A 66 -16.26 -11.07 -25.33
CA MET A 66 -15.05 -10.40 -25.83
C MET A 66 -14.97 -10.42 -27.36
N ALA A 67 -15.15 -11.58 -28.00
CA ALA A 67 -15.13 -11.65 -29.46
C ALA A 67 -16.23 -10.78 -30.08
N SER A 68 -17.42 -10.76 -29.50
CA SER A 68 -18.52 -9.88 -29.94
C SER A 68 -18.15 -8.41 -29.86
N VAL A 69 -17.56 -7.97 -28.74
CA VAL A 69 -17.11 -6.58 -28.55
C VAL A 69 -16.01 -6.21 -29.53
N LEU A 70 -15.00 -7.07 -29.75
CA LEU A 70 -13.94 -6.82 -30.72
C LEU A 70 -14.47 -6.72 -32.14
N ASN A 71 -15.37 -7.62 -32.53
CA ASN A 71 -15.98 -7.62 -33.86
C ASN A 71 -16.76 -6.32 -34.12
N ALA A 72 -17.50 -5.83 -33.12
CA ALA A 72 -18.23 -4.56 -33.23
C ALA A 72 -17.28 -3.35 -33.25
N ALA A 73 -16.30 -3.30 -32.35
CA ALA A 73 -15.35 -2.18 -32.24
C ALA A 73 -14.46 -2.04 -33.49
N ALA A 74 -14.28 -3.10 -34.29
CA ALA A 74 -13.54 -3.04 -35.54
C ALA A 74 -14.13 -2.02 -36.55
N GLU A 75 -15.43 -1.74 -36.48
CA GLU A 75 -16.08 -0.74 -37.33
C GLU A 75 -15.85 0.70 -36.85
N HIS A 76 -15.44 0.90 -35.61
CA HIS A 76 -15.32 2.20 -34.93
C HIS A 76 -13.88 2.72 -34.87
N ARG A 77 -13.16 2.60 -35.98
CA ARG A 77 -11.82 3.16 -36.16
C ARG A 77 -11.81 4.68 -36.07
N SER A 78 -10.80 5.22 -35.41
CA SER A 78 -10.59 6.65 -35.24
C SER A 78 -9.20 7.05 -35.75
N GLU A 79 -9.14 8.21 -36.42
CA GLU A 79 -7.85 8.84 -36.79
C GLU A 79 -7.21 9.56 -35.60
N GLN A 80 -7.98 9.81 -34.54
CA GLN A 80 -7.53 10.49 -33.34
C GLN A 80 -7.07 9.48 -32.30
N SER A 81 -5.79 9.58 -31.90
CA SER A 81 -5.28 8.83 -30.76
C SER A 81 -5.83 9.37 -29.45
N SER A 82 -6.02 8.49 -28.46
CA SER A 82 -6.34 8.94 -27.10
C SER A 82 -5.28 9.93 -26.62
N GLN A 83 -5.73 10.98 -25.94
CA GLN A 83 -4.85 12.00 -25.37
C GLN A 83 -4.58 11.68 -23.89
N GLY A 84 -3.38 12.06 -23.40
CA GLY A 84 -3.01 11.89 -21.99
C GLY A 84 -2.39 10.53 -21.65
N LEU A 85 -2.35 10.21 -20.35
CA LEU A 85 -1.78 8.96 -19.86
C LEU A 85 -2.77 7.80 -20.06
N ASN A 86 -2.26 6.67 -20.54
CA ASN A 86 -3.01 5.43 -20.54
C ASN A 86 -2.99 4.85 -19.12
N HIS A 87 -4.17 4.71 -18.52
CA HIS A 87 -4.32 4.21 -17.15
C HIS A 87 -4.78 2.75 -17.09
N TYR A 88 -5.44 2.29 -18.15
CA TYR A 88 -6.05 0.96 -18.22
C TYR A 88 -5.45 0.20 -19.40
N THR A 89 -5.10 -1.06 -19.16
CA THR A 89 -4.53 -1.96 -20.18
C THR A 89 -5.28 -3.28 -20.19
N MET A 90 -5.54 -3.83 -21.38
CA MET A 90 -6.11 -5.17 -21.51
C MET A 90 -5.38 -5.96 -22.58
N GLU A 91 -4.89 -7.13 -22.20
CA GLU A 91 -4.25 -8.10 -23.08
C GLU A 91 -5.18 -9.26 -23.38
N ILE A 92 -5.27 -9.65 -24.65
CA ILE A 92 -6.13 -10.72 -25.13
C ILE A 92 -5.29 -11.66 -26.00
N TYR A 93 -4.97 -12.83 -25.46
CA TYR A 93 -4.10 -13.80 -26.13
C TYR A 93 -4.91 -14.78 -26.97
N LEU A 94 -4.48 -14.97 -28.21
CA LEU A 94 -5.03 -15.93 -29.18
C LEU A 94 -4.15 -17.18 -29.30
N SER A 95 -2.87 -17.05 -28.93
CA SER A 95 -1.93 -18.16 -28.72
C SER A 95 -1.12 -17.95 -27.46
N GLY A 96 -0.52 -19.02 -26.93
CA GLY A 96 0.29 -18.93 -25.70
C GLY A 96 -0.55 -18.59 -24.47
N GLY A 97 0.00 -17.78 -23.57
CA GLY A 97 -0.66 -17.36 -22.34
C GLY A 97 0.23 -16.50 -21.45
N PRO A 98 -0.33 -15.92 -20.37
CA PRO A 98 0.37 -14.95 -19.52
C PRO A 98 1.51 -15.58 -18.69
N ASP A 99 1.50 -16.89 -18.50
CA ASP A 99 2.42 -17.60 -17.61
C ASP A 99 3.88 -17.58 -18.10
N ALA A 100 4.10 -17.42 -19.41
CA ALA A 100 5.43 -17.34 -20.01
C ALA A 100 5.41 -16.38 -21.20
N TYR A 101 5.80 -15.13 -20.94
CA TYR A 101 5.85 -14.10 -21.98
C TYR A 101 6.69 -14.58 -23.18
N SER A 102 6.08 -14.55 -24.36
CA SER A 102 6.70 -14.91 -25.62
C SER A 102 6.38 -13.83 -26.64
N SER A 103 7.41 -13.23 -27.24
CA SER A 103 7.25 -12.28 -28.35
C SER A 103 6.67 -12.93 -29.62
N SER A 104 6.48 -14.25 -29.60
CA SER A 104 5.88 -15.04 -30.69
C SER A 104 4.40 -15.35 -30.43
N ASP A 105 3.82 -14.84 -29.34
CA ASP A 105 2.40 -15.06 -29.05
C ASP A 105 1.55 -14.04 -29.82
N GLU A 106 0.52 -14.53 -30.51
CA GLU A 106 -0.50 -13.73 -31.17
C GLU A 106 -1.45 -13.17 -30.11
N HIS A 107 -1.53 -11.85 -29.98
CA HIS A 107 -2.37 -11.20 -28.97
C HIS A 107 -2.71 -9.75 -29.32
N PHE A 108 -3.80 -9.25 -28.73
CA PHE A 108 -4.14 -7.83 -28.72
C PHE A 108 -3.72 -7.20 -27.40
N VAL A 109 -3.33 -5.93 -27.45
CA VAL A 109 -3.14 -5.07 -26.29
C VAL A 109 -3.91 -3.78 -26.53
N PHE A 110 -4.87 -3.47 -25.65
CA PHE A 110 -5.64 -2.25 -25.69
C PHE A 110 -5.28 -1.35 -24.52
N PHE A 111 -5.16 -0.06 -24.79
CA PHE A 111 -4.86 0.98 -23.82
C PHE A 111 -5.98 2.01 -23.80
N ALA A 112 -6.45 2.38 -22.61
CA ALA A 112 -7.44 3.42 -22.41
C ALA A 112 -6.98 4.41 -21.33
N GLY A 113 -7.30 5.69 -21.54
CA GLY A 113 -7.08 6.77 -20.57
C GLY A 113 -8.39 7.21 -19.92
N LEU A 114 -8.42 8.46 -19.43
CA LEU A 114 -9.64 9.10 -18.92
C LEU A 114 -10.48 9.77 -20.02
N ASP A 115 -9.94 9.87 -21.23
CA ASP A 115 -10.68 10.30 -22.42
C ASP A 115 -11.66 9.19 -22.80
N GLU A 116 -12.94 9.36 -22.44
CA GLU A 116 -13.96 8.32 -22.57
C GLU A 116 -14.09 7.85 -24.03
N ASN A 117 -14.29 6.55 -24.21
CA ASN A 117 -14.47 5.86 -25.50
C ASN A 117 -13.21 5.79 -26.38
N HIS A 118 -12.18 6.60 -26.14
CA HIS A 118 -10.95 6.59 -26.92
C HIS A 118 -9.98 5.49 -26.45
N ILE A 119 -9.61 4.61 -27.39
CA ILE A 119 -8.77 3.43 -27.13
C ILE A 119 -7.64 3.37 -28.16
N ASN A 120 -6.43 3.03 -27.71
CA ASN A 120 -5.33 2.66 -28.60
C ASN A 120 -5.13 1.15 -28.56
N GLY A 121 -5.19 0.50 -29.71
CA GLY A 121 -4.95 -0.93 -29.86
C GLY A 121 -3.62 -1.23 -30.54
N ILE A 122 -2.98 -2.29 -30.08
CA ILE A 122 -1.84 -2.93 -30.74
C ILE A 122 -2.19 -4.41 -30.94
N TYR A 123 -1.98 -4.91 -32.15
CA TYR A 123 -2.10 -6.33 -32.46
C TYR A 123 -0.72 -6.89 -32.80
N PHE A 124 -0.32 -7.93 -32.10
CA PHE A 124 0.90 -8.69 -32.36
C PHE A 124 0.53 -9.98 -33.09
N ASN A 125 1.15 -10.24 -34.25
CA ASN A 125 0.77 -11.36 -35.12
C ASN A 125 1.48 -12.69 -34.79
N GLY A 126 2.25 -12.74 -33.70
CA GLY A 126 3.06 -13.90 -33.30
C GLY A 126 4.27 -14.20 -34.19
N LYS A 127 4.56 -13.36 -35.19
CA LYS A 127 5.70 -13.50 -36.13
C LYS A 127 6.71 -12.36 -36.01
N GLY A 128 6.56 -11.53 -34.98
CA GLY A 128 7.42 -10.37 -34.74
C GLY A 128 6.92 -9.06 -35.34
N ASP A 129 5.77 -9.05 -36.04
CA ASP A 129 5.16 -7.81 -36.53
C ASP A 129 4.05 -7.34 -35.57
N SER A 130 3.82 -6.03 -35.56
CA SER A 130 2.72 -5.41 -34.82
C SER A 130 2.00 -4.35 -35.64
N HIS A 131 0.70 -4.25 -35.44
CA HIS A 131 -0.18 -3.27 -36.10
C HIS A 131 -0.84 -2.40 -35.03
N ARG A 132 -0.89 -1.09 -35.27
CA ARG A 132 -1.47 -0.12 -34.32
C ARG A 132 -2.67 0.59 -34.93
N MET A 133 -3.70 0.84 -34.13
CA MET A 133 -4.90 1.56 -34.54
C MET A 133 -5.55 2.22 -33.32
N SER A 134 -6.23 3.35 -33.54
CA SER A 134 -7.07 3.99 -32.53
C SER A 134 -8.54 3.73 -32.82
N PHE A 135 -9.34 3.63 -31.76
CA PHE A 135 -10.76 3.31 -31.80
C PHE A 135 -11.54 4.28 -30.92
N GLU A 136 -12.79 4.55 -31.30
CA GLU A 136 -13.75 5.30 -30.50
C GLU A 136 -14.97 4.41 -30.25
N ASP A 137 -14.92 3.59 -29.20
CA ASP A 137 -15.94 2.59 -28.89
C ASP A 137 -16.26 2.56 -27.40
N GLU A 138 -17.50 2.90 -27.05
CA GLU A 138 -17.97 2.95 -25.67
C GLU A 138 -17.92 1.58 -24.98
N THR A 139 -18.30 0.51 -25.68
CA THR A 139 -18.42 -0.81 -25.09
C THR A 139 -17.04 -1.38 -24.74
N LEU A 140 -16.10 -1.31 -25.69
CA LEU A 140 -14.72 -1.73 -25.49
C LEU A 140 -14.03 -0.88 -24.43
N TYR A 141 -14.25 0.44 -24.42
CA TYR A 141 -13.68 1.33 -23.40
C TYR A 141 -14.12 0.94 -21.99
N TRP A 142 -15.43 0.82 -21.76
CA TRP A 142 -15.96 0.46 -20.45
C TRP A 142 -15.60 -0.97 -20.05
N LEU A 143 -15.47 -1.89 -21.01
CA LEU A 143 -14.99 -3.24 -20.75
C LEU A 143 -13.53 -3.22 -20.23
N ILE A 144 -12.64 -2.48 -20.91
CA ILE A 144 -11.25 -2.30 -20.47
C ILE A 144 -11.20 -1.67 -19.08
N ARG A 145 -11.89 -0.54 -18.89
CA ARG A 145 -11.90 0.19 -17.62
C ARG A 145 -12.48 -0.64 -16.47
N ASN A 146 -13.58 -1.36 -16.68
CA ASN A 146 -14.21 -2.18 -15.64
C ASN A 146 -13.38 -3.42 -15.26
N SER A 147 -12.43 -3.87 -16.09
CA SER A 147 -11.47 -4.90 -15.69
C SER A 147 -10.56 -4.46 -14.53
N TYR A 148 -10.46 -3.15 -14.30
CA TYR A 148 -9.76 -2.53 -13.17
C TYR A 148 -10.68 -2.22 -11.99
N ARG A 149 -11.91 -2.74 -11.96
CA ARG A 149 -12.82 -2.48 -10.84
C ARG A 149 -12.30 -3.15 -9.57
N THR A 150 -12.06 -2.34 -8.54
CA THR A 150 -11.75 -2.83 -7.21
C THR A 150 -13.05 -3.12 -6.47
N GLU A 151 -13.30 -4.39 -6.16
CA GLU A 151 -14.44 -4.80 -5.34
C GLU A 151 -14.22 -4.40 -3.88
N GLU A 152 -15.23 -3.77 -3.28
CA GLU A 152 -15.22 -3.48 -1.85
C GLU A 152 -15.42 -4.77 -1.06
N HIS A 153 -14.44 -5.11 -0.21
CA HIS A 153 -14.51 -6.23 0.72
C HIS A 153 -14.04 -5.81 2.11
N VAL A 154 -14.97 -5.23 2.86
CA VAL A 154 -14.73 -4.69 4.21
C VAL A 154 -15.57 -5.45 5.24
N ASP A 155 -14.91 -6.15 6.16
CA ASP A 155 -15.49 -6.60 7.42
C ASP A 155 -15.78 -5.38 8.29
N LYS A 156 -17.05 -5.01 8.37
CA LYS A 156 -17.50 -3.78 9.03
C LYS A 156 -17.29 -3.81 10.54
N ASP A 157 -17.37 -4.98 11.17
CA ASP A 157 -17.25 -5.10 12.61
C ASP A 157 -15.78 -4.99 13.02
N ALA A 158 -14.89 -5.70 12.31
CA ALA A 158 -13.46 -5.57 12.51
C ALA A 158 -12.96 -4.15 12.17
N TYR A 159 -13.46 -3.56 11.08
CA TYR A 159 -13.10 -2.19 10.70
C TYR A 159 -13.54 -1.18 11.75
N ALA A 160 -14.76 -1.33 12.30
CA ALA A 160 -15.24 -0.44 13.35
C ALA A 160 -14.34 -0.51 14.61
N TYR A 161 -13.81 -1.68 14.93
CA TYR A 161 -12.91 -1.87 16.07
C TYR A 161 -11.54 -1.19 15.86
N TYR A 162 -10.96 -1.27 14.66
CA TYR A 162 -9.64 -0.67 14.34
C TYR A 162 -9.70 0.70 13.64
N ARG A 163 -10.90 1.29 13.54
CA ARG A 163 -11.16 2.48 12.70
C ARG A 163 -10.17 3.60 12.92
N ASP A 164 -9.98 4.03 14.16
CA ASP A 164 -9.15 5.19 14.47
C ASP A 164 -7.69 4.99 14.05
N THR A 165 -7.18 3.76 14.14
CA THR A 165 -5.83 3.41 13.70
C THR A 165 -5.70 3.42 12.18
N LEU A 166 -6.61 2.73 11.48
CA LEU A 166 -6.60 2.63 10.02
C LEU A 166 -6.83 3.99 9.35
N ASP A 167 -7.78 4.77 9.88
CA ASP A 167 -8.11 6.10 9.38
C ASP A 167 -6.97 7.09 9.61
N ARG A 168 -6.32 7.07 10.79
CA ARG A 168 -5.16 7.91 11.09
C ARG A 168 -4.02 7.63 10.10
N ARG A 169 -3.76 6.35 9.81
CA ARG A 169 -2.75 5.96 8.83
C ARG A 169 -3.11 6.46 7.42
N ALA A 170 -4.33 6.20 6.95
CA ALA A 170 -4.77 6.64 5.63
C ALA A 170 -4.70 8.17 5.48
N GLN A 171 -5.09 8.92 6.51
CA GLN A 171 -5.00 10.38 6.53
C GLN A 171 -3.54 10.87 6.49
N ARG A 172 -2.63 10.19 7.20
CA ARG A 172 -1.20 10.47 7.10
C ARG A 172 -0.70 10.24 5.67
N LEU A 173 -1.12 9.16 5.00
CA LEU A 173 -0.73 8.91 3.60
C LEU A 173 -1.23 9.97 2.64
N VAL A 174 -2.48 10.46 2.83
CA VAL A 174 -3.03 11.58 2.06
C VAL A 174 -2.18 12.84 2.24
N SER A 175 -1.80 13.18 3.48
CA SER A 175 -1.00 14.38 3.75
C SER A 175 0.47 14.28 3.33
N HIS A 176 1.00 13.06 3.18
CA HIS A 176 2.38 12.80 2.80
C HIS A 176 2.58 12.54 1.31
N CYS A 177 1.54 12.65 0.47
CA CYS A 177 1.71 12.61 -0.99
C CYS A 177 2.37 13.91 -1.49
N VAL A 178 3.67 14.02 -1.24
CA VAL A 178 4.46 15.21 -1.54
C VAL A 178 5.06 15.09 -2.92
N SER A 179 4.57 15.91 -3.86
CA SER A 179 5.41 16.36 -4.98
C SER A 179 6.24 17.55 -4.48
N PRO A 180 7.49 17.74 -4.96
CA PRO A 180 8.26 18.95 -4.70
C PRO A 180 7.53 20.26 -5.03
N SER A 181 6.49 20.19 -5.87
CA SER A 181 5.70 21.35 -6.33
C SER A 181 4.29 21.47 -5.76
N ARG A 182 3.73 20.43 -5.12
CA ARG A 182 2.35 20.42 -4.59
C ARG A 182 2.21 19.45 -3.41
N THR A 183 1.55 19.93 -2.36
CA THR A 183 1.28 19.18 -1.11
C THR A 183 -0.10 18.51 -1.09
N ASP A 184 -0.98 18.83 -2.05
CA ASP A 184 -2.41 18.48 -1.99
C ASP A 184 -2.83 17.64 -3.21
N ILE A 185 -2.05 16.59 -3.53
CA ILE A 185 -2.31 15.72 -4.70
C ILE A 185 -3.45 14.75 -4.41
N LEU A 186 -3.39 14.09 -3.25
CA LEU A 186 -4.46 13.24 -2.76
C LEU A 186 -5.40 14.10 -1.91
N THR A 187 -6.70 13.94 -2.11
CA THR A 187 -7.73 14.74 -1.44
C THR A 187 -8.61 13.94 -0.49
N GLY A 188 -8.44 12.61 -0.47
CA GLY A 188 -9.14 11.71 0.43
C GLY A 188 -8.78 10.25 0.17
N TYR A 189 -9.50 9.35 0.83
CA TYR A 189 -9.36 7.91 0.65
C TYR A 189 -10.69 7.20 0.90
N GLU A 190 -10.79 5.98 0.40
CA GLU A 190 -11.82 5.00 0.69
C GLU A 190 -11.13 3.67 1.01
N VAL A 191 -11.50 3.01 2.10
CA VAL A 191 -10.98 1.67 2.40
C VAL A 191 -11.76 0.65 1.58
N VAL A 192 -11.10 0.04 0.61
CA VAL A 192 -11.71 -0.89 -0.34
C VAL A 192 -11.53 -2.34 0.08
N GLN A 193 -10.46 -2.66 0.81
CA GLN A 193 -10.32 -3.98 1.45
C GLN A 193 -9.97 -3.83 2.92
N PHE A 194 -10.72 -4.52 3.77
CA PHE A 194 -10.33 -4.78 5.14
C PHE A 194 -10.98 -6.08 5.61
N TYR A 195 -10.24 -7.19 5.63
CA TYR A 195 -10.78 -8.48 6.04
C TYR A 195 -9.69 -9.34 6.67
N GLN A 196 -10.11 -10.21 7.59
CA GLN A 196 -9.20 -11.17 8.21
C GLN A 196 -8.75 -12.19 7.16
N LYS A 197 -7.45 -12.23 6.89
CA LYS A 197 -6.84 -13.23 6.01
C LYS A 197 -6.70 -14.56 6.74
N GLU A 198 -6.09 -14.54 7.93
CA GLU A 198 -5.86 -15.71 8.77
C GLU A 198 -5.42 -15.33 10.19
N VAL A 199 -5.25 -16.34 11.04
CA VAL A 199 -4.64 -16.22 12.37
C VAL A 199 -3.41 -17.11 12.40
N LEU A 200 -2.25 -16.55 12.72
CA LEU A 200 -1.00 -17.26 12.90
C LEU A 200 -0.67 -17.36 14.39
N THR A 201 -0.13 -18.49 14.84
CA THR A 201 0.12 -18.73 16.26
C THR A 201 1.45 -19.42 16.50
N ASP A 202 2.08 -19.09 17.61
CA ASP A 202 3.29 -19.75 18.11
C ASP A 202 3.47 -19.60 19.63
N GLU A 203 4.69 -19.87 20.11
CA GLU A 203 5.09 -19.75 21.51
C GLU A 203 5.05 -18.30 22.04
N SER A 204 5.17 -17.30 21.16
CA SER A 204 5.14 -15.87 21.50
C SER A 204 3.73 -15.28 21.51
N GLY A 205 2.75 -15.94 20.88
CA GLY A 205 1.34 -15.58 20.96
C GLY A 205 0.53 -15.91 19.70
N SER A 206 -0.63 -15.27 19.60
CA SER A 206 -1.51 -15.31 18.42
C SER A 206 -1.42 -13.99 17.67
N TYR A 207 -1.49 -14.03 16.35
CA TYR A 207 -1.46 -12.85 15.49
C TYR A 207 -2.59 -12.95 14.48
N THR A 208 -3.51 -11.98 14.51
CA THR A 208 -4.58 -11.89 13.52
C THR A 208 -4.12 -10.99 12.39
N VAL A 209 -4.04 -11.55 11.18
CA VAL A 209 -3.56 -10.86 9.98
C VAL A 209 -4.75 -10.40 9.16
N TYR A 210 -4.86 -9.09 8.93
CA TYR A 210 -5.84 -8.47 8.07
C TYR A 210 -5.18 -7.98 6.78
N CYS A 211 -5.82 -8.23 5.65
CA CYS A 211 -5.53 -7.45 4.43
C CYS A 211 -6.16 -6.07 4.60
N TRP A 212 -5.42 -5.01 4.32
CA TRP A 212 -5.88 -3.63 4.38
C TRP A 212 -5.41 -2.88 3.13
N GLU A 213 -6.36 -2.40 2.33
CA GLU A 213 -6.07 -1.63 1.13
C GLU A 213 -6.94 -0.37 1.09
N PRO A 214 -6.34 0.82 1.28
CA PRO A 214 -6.96 2.09 0.96
C PRO A 214 -6.79 2.42 -0.53
N ALA A 215 -7.86 2.93 -1.15
CA ALA A 215 -7.83 3.57 -2.46
C ALA A 215 -7.96 5.09 -2.27
N PHE A 216 -7.13 5.88 -2.94
CA PHE A 216 -7.03 7.31 -2.71
C PHE A 216 -7.76 8.14 -3.77
N LEU A 217 -8.33 9.26 -3.36
CA LEU A 217 -8.96 10.23 -4.25
C LEU A 217 -7.94 11.30 -4.66
N ALA A 218 -8.00 11.75 -5.91
CA ALA A 218 -7.16 12.82 -6.42
C ALA A 218 -8.00 13.77 -7.30
N ASP A 219 -7.81 15.08 -7.11
CA ASP A 219 -8.50 16.09 -7.94
C ASP A 219 -7.95 16.13 -9.37
N SER A 220 -6.71 15.69 -9.56
CA SER A 220 -6.07 15.60 -10.86
C SER A 220 -5.13 14.40 -10.90
N THR A 221 -5.49 13.39 -11.69
CA THR A 221 -4.68 12.16 -11.88
C THR A 221 -3.36 12.43 -12.59
N ASP A 222 -3.28 13.50 -13.39
CA ASP A 222 -2.04 13.96 -14.04
C ASP A 222 -1.02 14.51 -13.04
N ALA A 223 -1.48 14.95 -11.85
CA ALA A 223 -0.60 15.43 -10.79
C ALA A 223 -0.05 14.30 -9.91
N VAL A 224 -0.61 13.09 -10.02
CA VAL A 224 -0.20 11.93 -9.22
C VAL A 224 1.20 11.49 -9.67
N PRO A 225 2.16 11.37 -8.75
CA PRO A 225 3.50 10.89 -9.06
C PRO A 225 3.45 9.36 -9.20
N TRP A 226 2.99 8.89 -10.36
CA TRP A 226 2.90 7.46 -10.66
C TRP A 226 4.26 6.78 -10.48
N VAL A 227 4.39 5.98 -9.43
CA VAL A 227 5.61 5.22 -9.10
C VAL A 227 5.26 3.79 -8.70
N GLY A 228 6.16 2.85 -9.00
CA GLY A 228 5.94 1.45 -8.67
C GLY A 228 4.67 0.88 -9.31
N GLY A 229 3.94 0.05 -8.56
CA GLY A 229 2.71 -0.62 -9.00
C GLY A 229 1.44 0.23 -8.92
N MET A 230 1.54 1.55 -8.71
CA MET A 230 0.38 2.44 -8.63
C MET A 230 -0.47 2.40 -9.91
N CYS A 231 -1.78 2.46 -9.75
CA CYS A 231 -2.73 2.44 -10.87
C CYS A 231 -4.03 3.17 -10.51
N LEU A 232 -4.88 3.40 -11.52
CA LEU A 232 -6.27 3.81 -11.30
C LEU A 232 -7.17 2.58 -11.35
N ASP A 233 -8.12 2.52 -10.42
CA ASP A 233 -9.25 1.60 -10.56
C ASP A 233 -10.30 2.14 -11.55
N ALA A 234 -11.33 1.32 -11.80
CA ALA A 234 -12.43 1.69 -12.69
C ALA A 234 -13.17 2.96 -12.26
N ASP A 235 -13.21 3.25 -10.96
CA ASP A 235 -13.89 4.41 -10.39
C ASP A 235 -12.99 5.66 -10.35
N GLY A 236 -11.74 5.55 -10.80
CA GLY A 236 -10.78 6.65 -10.90
C GLY A 236 -10.03 6.92 -9.59
N ARG A 237 -10.00 5.97 -8.67
CA ARG A 237 -9.25 6.06 -7.41
C ARG A 237 -7.84 5.52 -7.61
N VAL A 238 -6.87 6.12 -6.94
CA VAL A 238 -5.46 5.72 -6.97
C VAL A 238 -5.28 4.52 -6.04
N CYS A 239 -4.94 3.38 -6.62
CA CYS A 239 -4.70 2.11 -5.93
C CYS A 239 -3.21 1.77 -5.86
N ALA A 240 -2.84 0.83 -4.99
CA ALA A 240 -1.46 0.36 -4.78
C ALA A 240 -0.45 1.47 -4.46
N TYR A 241 -0.94 2.57 -3.85
CA TYR A 241 -0.10 3.64 -3.33
C TYR A 241 0.60 3.23 -2.03
N GLU A 242 -0.14 2.56 -1.13
CA GLU A 242 0.41 2.00 0.11
C GLU A 242 1.06 0.64 -0.16
N GLN A 243 2.26 0.44 0.38
CA GLN A 243 3.03 -0.80 0.27
C GLN A 243 2.89 -1.68 1.51
N TYR A 244 2.49 -1.12 2.65
CA TYR A 244 2.21 -1.84 3.89
C TYR A 244 0.73 -2.24 3.95
N THR A 245 0.37 -3.27 3.18
CA THR A 245 -1.02 -3.71 2.97
C THR A 245 -1.51 -4.76 3.97
N TYR A 246 -0.67 -5.16 4.93
CA TYR A 246 -1.10 -6.05 6.02
C TYR A 246 -1.17 -5.30 7.34
N PHE A 247 -2.33 -5.36 7.98
CA PHE A 247 -2.51 -4.91 9.37
C PHE A 247 -2.53 -6.14 10.27
N VAL A 248 -1.56 -6.25 11.18
CA VAL A 248 -1.41 -7.40 12.08
C VAL A 248 -1.66 -6.96 13.51
N ALA A 249 -2.62 -7.59 14.18
CA ALA A 249 -2.91 -7.37 15.59
C ALA A 249 -2.45 -8.57 16.42
N LYS A 250 -1.72 -8.31 17.50
CA LYS A 250 -1.26 -9.35 18.43
C LYS A 250 -2.37 -9.70 19.41
N GLY A 251 -2.79 -10.96 19.47
CA GLY A 251 -3.89 -11.45 20.31
C GLY A 251 -3.57 -11.50 21.80
N GLU A 252 -3.31 -10.34 22.41
CA GLU A 252 -3.20 -10.16 23.85
C GLU A 252 -4.52 -9.64 24.43
N SER A 253 -4.82 -9.98 25.69
CA SER A 253 -6.01 -9.49 26.39
C SER A 253 -5.86 -8.00 26.73
N GLY A 254 -6.63 -7.13 26.07
CA GLY A 254 -6.68 -5.69 26.34
C GLY A 254 -7.61 -4.94 25.39
N ASP A 255 -7.97 -3.70 25.71
CA ASP A 255 -8.93 -2.91 24.91
C ASP A 255 -8.35 -2.48 23.54
N PHE A 256 -7.04 -2.54 23.32
CA PHE A 256 -6.39 -2.32 22.03
C PHE A 256 -5.06 -3.10 21.96
N PRO A 257 -5.01 -4.24 21.26
CA PRO A 257 -3.78 -5.00 21.16
C PRO A 257 -2.68 -4.23 20.40
N PRO A 258 -1.38 -4.47 20.72
CA PRO A 258 -0.29 -4.04 19.86
C PRO A 258 -0.53 -4.45 18.41
N TYR A 259 -0.19 -3.57 17.47
CA TYR A 259 -0.38 -3.81 16.05
C TYR A 259 0.83 -3.38 15.22
N ARG A 260 0.95 -3.93 14.02
CA ARG A 260 1.97 -3.55 13.02
C ARG A 260 1.38 -3.49 11.63
N PHE A 261 1.85 -2.54 10.83
CA PHE A 261 1.65 -2.55 9.39
C PHE A 261 2.84 -3.23 8.72
N LEU A 262 2.58 -4.26 7.93
CA LEU A 262 3.60 -5.06 7.26
C LEU A 262 3.49 -4.98 5.75
N PHE A 263 4.64 -5.10 5.09
CA PHE A 263 4.81 -4.94 3.66
C PHE A 263 4.04 -6.01 2.86
N TRP A 264 3.61 -5.66 1.65
CA TRP A 264 2.77 -6.52 0.79
C TRP A 264 3.40 -7.88 0.44
N ASP A 265 4.71 -8.03 0.60
CA ASP A 265 5.45 -9.28 0.34
C ASP A 265 5.51 -10.23 1.55
N LEU A 266 4.72 -9.98 2.60
CA LEU A 266 4.74 -10.74 3.86
C LEU A 266 4.76 -12.26 3.68
N TYR A 267 3.98 -12.78 2.73
CA TYR A 267 3.81 -14.21 2.43
C TYR A 267 4.77 -14.74 1.36
N ASN A 268 5.94 -14.13 1.18
CA ASN A 268 6.91 -14.58 0.20
C ASN A 268 7.42 -16.01 0.51
N GLY A 269 7.30 -16.91 -0.46
CA GLY A 269 7.72 -18.30 -0.35
C GLY A 269 7.29 -19.13 -1.56
N GLU A 270 8.08 -20.17 -1.90
CA GLU A 270 7.78 -21.03 -3.07
C GLU A 270 6.50 -21.88 -2.89
N THR A 271 6.10 -22.09 -1.64
CA THR A 271 4.90 -22.84 -1.27
C THR A 271 4.08 -22.03 -0.27
N GLU A 272 2.79 -22.33 -0.16
CA GLU A 272 1.90 -21.69 0.82
C GLU A 272 2.44 -21.81 2.26
N GLU A 273 2.99 -22.98 2.58
CA GLU A 273 3.49 -23.27 3.92
C GLU A 273 4.81 -22.55 4.21
N ALA A 274 5.71 -22.48 3.23
CA ALA A 274 6.93 -21.68 3.34
C ALA A 274 6.59 -20.17 3.45
N GLY A 275 5.58 -19.71 2.72
CA GLY A 275 5.11 -18.32 2.81
C GLY A 275 4.52 -17.99 4.19
N LYS A 276 3.78 -18.91 4.82
CA LYS A 276 3.27 -18.74 6.19
C LYS A 276 4.38 -18.75 7.23
N GLU A 277 5.37 -19.63 7.09
CA GLU A 277 6.53 -19.67 7.99
C GLU A 277 7.34 -18.38 7.90
N HIS A 278 7.59 -17.89 6.68
CA HIS A 278 8.22 -16.59 6.44
C HIS A 278 7.40 -15.44 7.04
N ALA A 279 6.09 -15.42 6.81
CA ALA A 279 5.19 -14.40 7.36
C ALA A 279 5.26 -14.37 8.89
N LEU A 280 5.20 -15.54 9.54
CA LEU A 280 5.27 -15.64 11.00
C LEU A 280 6.61 -15.13 11.54
N GLN A 281 7.73 -15.47 10.89
CA GLN A 281 9.04 -14.95 11.27
C GLN A 281 9.10 -13.41 11.17
N ARG A 282 8.60 -12.83 10.08
CA ARG A 282 8.57 -11.38 9.86
C ARG A 282 7.66 -10.67 10.87
N ILE A 283 6.51 -11.27 11.19
CA ILE A 283 5.60 -10.77 12.21
C ILE A 283 6.30 -10.73 13.57
N ARG A 284 6.94 -11.81 14.01
CA ARG A 284 7.69 -11.83 15.28
C ARG A 284 8.69 -10.70 15.36
N GLN A 285 9.54 -10.59 14.34
CA GLN A 285 10.57 -9.56 14.26
C GLN A 285 9.97 -8.14 14.34
N ALA A 286 8.82 -7.90 13.71
CA ALA A 286 8.17 -6.60 13.76
C ALA A 286 7.62 -6.23 15.16
N PHE A 287 7.31 -7.22 15.99
CA PHE A 287 6.87 -7.01 17.37
C PHE A 287 8.02 -6.98 18.39
N GLU A 288 9.24 -7.35 17.99
CA GLU A 288 10.43 -7.18 18.81
C GLU A 288 10.85 -5.70 18.86
N PRO A 289 11.25 -5.17 20.04
CA PRO A 289 11.76 -3.81 20.12
C PRO A 289 13.02 -3.61 19.27
N ALA A 290 12.98 -2.65 18.34
CA ALA A 290 14.17 -2.24 17.56
C ALA A 290 15.24 -1.57 18.44
N VAL A 291 14.82 -0.98 19.55
CA VAL A 291 15.67 -0.43 20.59
C VAL A 291 15.76 -1.41 21.75
N GLN A 292 16.96 -1.65 22.24
CA GLN A 292 17.28 -2.49 23.38
C GLN A 292 17.75 -1.62 24.54
N ALA A 293 17.44 -2.04 25.77
CA ALA A 293 17.80 -1.33 26.99
C ALA A 293 18.65 -2.22 27.91
N HIS A 294 19.79 -1.70 28.36
CA HIS A 294 20.69 -2.42 29.25
C HIS A 294 21.21 -1.52 30.36
N TRP A 295 21.49 -2.11 31.53
CA TRP A 295 22.23 -1.41 32.57
C TRP A 295 23.61 -1.01 32.05
N ALA A 296 23.93 0.28 32.16
CA ALA A 296 25.14 0.84 31.56
C ALA A 296 26.42 0.18 32.10
N GLU A 297 26.44 -0.16 33.40
CA GLU A 297 27.57 -0.86 34.04
C GLU A 297 27.93 -2.21 33.42
N ASN A 298 26.97 -2.87 32.76
CA ASN A 298 27.18 -4.18 32.14
C ASN A 298 27.75 -4.09 30.71
N VAL A 299 27.56 -2.96 30.03
CA VAL A 299 27.80 -2.85 28.57
C VAL A 299 28.74 -1.70 28.17
N LEU A 300 28.97 -0.72 29.04
CA LEU A 300 29.82 0.44 28.73
C LEU A 300 31.28 0.10 28.46
N VAL A 301 31.80 -1.01 29.01
CA VAL A 301 33.23 -1.37 28.96
C VAL A 301 33.73 -1.68 27.52
N GLY A 302 32.84 -1.75 26.53
CA GLY A 302 33.19 -1.96 25.11
C GLY A 302 32.88 -0.78 24.17
N LEU A 303 32.32 0.33 24.66
CA LEU A 303 31.84 1.43 23.82
C LEU A 303 32.84 2.57 23.71
N SER A 304 33.01 3.09 22.50
CA SER A 304 33.97 4.16 22.20
C SER A 304 33.35 5.55 22.14
N ASP A 305 32.07 5.66 21.76
CA ASP A 305 31.28 6.90 21.76
C ASP A 305 29.82 6.59 22.16
N TYR A 306 29.16 7.57 22.77
CA TYR A 306 27.74 7.54 23.10
C TYR A 306 27.22 8.97 23.32
N HIS A 307 25.93 9.18 23.10
CA HIS A 307 25.27 10.37 23.57
C HIS A 307 24.89 10.18 25.04
N GLU A 308 25.04 11.19 25.91
CA GLU A 308 24.60 11.10 27.31
C GLU A 308 23.61 12.20 27.62
N VAL A 309 22.47 11.82 28.22
CA VAL A 309 21.42 12.76 28.63
C VAL A 309 20.93 12.43 30.03
N SER A 310 20.67 13.47 30.82
CA SER A 310 20.07 13.35 32.14
C SER A 310 18.69 13.97 32.15
N VAL A 311 17.68 13.13 32.39
CA VAL A 311 16.27 13.54 32.49
C VAL A 311 15.78 13.56 33.95
N SER A 312 16.67 13.24 34.90
CA SER A 312 16.43 13.34 36.33
C SER A 312 17.68 13.85 37.04
N THR A 313 17.49 14.67 38.07
CA THR A 313 18.55 15.13 38.98
C THR A 313 18.44 14.50 40.37
N ALA A 314 17.50 13.58 40.57
CA ALA A 314 17.26 12.94 41.85
C ALA A 314 18.17 11.72 42.06
N GLU A 315 18.39 11.35 43.32
CA GLU A 315 19.18 10.19 43.72
C GLU A 315 18.29 9.08 44.30
N PRO A 316 18.60 7.79 44.06
CA PRO A 316 19.77 7.27 43.33
C PRO A 316 19.59 7.31 41.80
N LEU A 317 20.66 7.66 41.09
CA LEU A 317 20.67 7.73 39.63
C LEU A 317 20.82 6.33 39.01
N ALA A 318 19.89 5.99 38.12
CA ALA A 318 19.91 4.81 37.28
C ALA A 318 20.49 5.17 35.89
N ARG A 319 21.43 4.36 35.40
CA ARG A 319 22.09 4.56 34.10
C ARG A 319 21.71 3.44 33.15
N VAL A 320 20.91 3.76 32.13
CA VAL A 320 20.42 2.81 31.13
C VAL A 320 21.00 3.18 29.78
N LEU A 321 21.67 2.23 29.13
CA LEU A 321 22.10 2.38 27.75
C LEU A 321 20.98 1.90 26.83
N LEU A 322 20.59 2.77 25.89
CA LEU A 322 19.63 2.52 24.83
C LEU A 322 20.39 2.38 23.51
N SER A 323 20.26 1.22 22.87
CA SER A 323 20.99 0.87 21.64
C SER A 323 20.05 0.24 20.62
N CYS A 324 20.43 0.27 19.35
CA CYS A 324 19.66 -0.36 18.27
C CYS A 324 20.62 -1.11 17.33
N GLU A 325 20.11 -2.14 16.64
CA GLU A 325 20.87 -2.85 15.61
C GLU A 325 20.89 -2.07 14.29
N TYR A 326 19.76 -1.43 13.97
CA TYR A 326 19.58 -0.53 12.83
C TYR A 326 19.09 0.82 13.33
N ALA A 327 19.50 1.88 12.64
CA ALA A 327 19.13 3.23 13.04
C ALA A 327 17.61 3.43 13.05
N VAL A 328 17.08 4.06 14.09
CA VAL A 328 15.65 4.39 14.24
C VAL A 328 15.44 5.90 14.20
N LYS A 329 14.35 6.33 13.58
CA LYS A 329 14.04 7.75 13.35
C LYS A 329 13.10 8.32 14.42
N ASP A 330 13.16 9.64 14.60
CA ASP A 330 12.32 10.40 15.55
C ASP A 330 12.36 9.77 16.95
N PHE A 331 13.58 9.45 17.41
CA PHE A 331 13.78 8.77 18.68
C PHE A 331 13.58 9.76 19.83
N LYS A 332 12.71 9.41 20.78
CA LYS A 332 12.35 10.25 21.93
C LYS A 332 12.51 9.51 23.23
N VAL A 333 12.92 10.24 24.27
CA VAL A 333 12.76 9.84 25.67
C VAL A 333 11.51 10.52 26.20
N LEU A 334 10.66 9.74 26.84
CA LEU A 334 9.34 10.16 27.31
C LEU A 334 9.29 10.15 28.83
N GLY A 335 8.61 11.14 29.40
CA GLY A 335 8.04 11.09 30.73
C GLY A 335 6.67 10.42 30.63
N ILE A 336 6.38 9.46 31.51
CA ILE A 336 5.14 8.69 31.52
C ILE A 336 4.38 8.99 32.80
N GLU A 337 3.12 9.35 32.65
CA GLU A 337 2.15 9.43 33.74
C GLU A 337 1.08 8.36 33.53
N ALA A 338 1.07 7.37 34.43
CA ALA A 338 0.10 6.29 34.40
C ALA A 338 -1.18 6.68 35.16
N SER A 339 -2.31 6.68 34.47
CA SER A 339 -3.65 6.93 35.02
C SER A 339 -4.46 5.62 35.07
N PRO A 340 -4.94 5.19 36.24
CA PRO A 340 -5.75 3.99 36.33
C PRO A 340 -7.12 4.20 35.66
N MET A 341 -7.45 3.34 34.70
CA MET A 341 -8.81 3.17 34.18
C MET A 341 -9.46 1.91 34.80
N SER A 342 -10.77 1.75 34.61
CA SER A 342 -11.54 0.70 35.30
C SER A 342 -10.97 -0.71 35.12
N ASN A 343 -10.38 -1.02 33.96
CA ASN A 343 -9.80 -2.33 33.64
C ASN A 343 -8.43 -2.25 32.92
N SER A 344 -7.82 -1.07 32.81
CA SER A 344 -6.58 -0.85 32.05
C SER A 344 -5.78 0.33 32.60
N LEU A 345 -4.53 0.48 32.15
CA LEU A 345 -3.71 1.66 32.42
C LEU A 345 -3.73 2.55 31.17
N SER A 346 -4.05 3.83 31.36
CA SER A 346 -3.86 4.85 30.35
C SER A 346 -2.55 5.60 30.64
N PHE A 347 -1.79 5.93 29.60
CA PHE A 347 -0.51 6.61 29.73
C PHE A 347 -0.56 7.97 29.04
N SER A 348 -0.38 9.05 29.78
CA SER A 348 -0.01 10.34 29.20
C SER A 348 1.51 10.41 29.09
N THR A 349 1.98 11.05 28.02
CA THR A 349 3.40 11.16 27.72
C THR A 349 3.81 12.61 27.48
N GLU A 350 4.96 12.99 28.02
CA GLU A 350 5.65 14.23 27.67
C GLU A 350 7.03 13.94 27.07
N GLU A 351 7.47 14.76 26.12
CA GLU A 351 8.80 14.63 25.53
C GLU A 351 9.86 15.25 26.46
N LEU A 352 10.82 14.44 26.88
CA LEU A 352 11.93 14.87 27.75
C LEU A 352 13.22 15.11 26.96
N TYR A 353 13.41 14.36 25.89
CA TYR A 353 14.56 14.46 25.00
C TYR A 353 14.23 13.88 23.63
N ALA A 354 14.86 14.38 22.57
CA ALA A 354 14.65 13.92 21.20
C ALA A 354 15.95 13.87 20.40
N LEU A 355 16.02 12.90 19.49
CA LEU A 355 17.02 12.74 18.45
C LEU A 355 16.30 12.50 17.12
N ASP A 356 16.76 13.15 16.05
CA ASP A 356 16.26 12.84 14.71
C ASP A 356 16.51 11.36 14.35
N GLU A 357 17.61 10.80 14.83
CA GLU A 357 18.00 9.41 14.63
C GLU A 357 18.82 8.88 15.82
N LEU A 358 18.48 7.69 16.32
CA LEU A 358 19.34 6.89 17.20
C LEU A 358 20.06 5.86 16.33
N SER A 359 21.39 5.87 16.34
CA SER A 359 22.22 5.01 15.48
C SER A 359 22.95 3.93 16.28
N PRO A 360 23.29 2.78 15.67
CA PRO A 360 24.06 1.72 16.33
C PRO A 360 25.46 2.18 16.77
N ASP A 361 26.08 3.06 15.98
CA ASP A 361 27.43 3.58 16.23
C ASP A 361 27.47 4.57 17.41
N ARG A 362 26.33 5.17 17.75
CA ARG A 362 26.22 6.19 18.79
C ARG A 362 24.98 5.99 19.64
N PRO A 363 24.99 4.98 20.55
CA PRO A 363 23.88 4.71 21.45
C PRO A 363 23.65 5.85 22.45
N LEU A 364 22.49 5.83 23.12
CA LEU A 364 22.11 6.85 24.10
C LEU A 364 22.26 6.29 25.53
N LEU A 365 23.11 6.91 26.32
CA LEU A 365 23.20 6.72 27.76
C LEU A 365 22.22 7.65 28.47
N LEU A 366 21.16 7.05 29.02
CA LEU A 366 20.10 7.75 29.74
C LEU A 366 20.34 7.68 31.25
N ASN A 367 20.47 8.85 31.85
CA ASN A 367 20.53 9.03 33.29
C ASN A 367 19.12 9.41 33.80
N MET A 368 18.51 8.51 34.54
CA MET A 368 17.12 8.60 35.02
C MET A 368 17.00 8.05 36.45
N THR A 369 15.79 7.98 36.99
CA THR A 369 15.53 7.46 38.34
C THR A 369 14.38 6.45 38.30
N PHE A 370 14.48 5.34 39.03
CA PHE A 370 13.35 4.42 39.19
C PHE A 370 12.54 4.79 40.43
N TYR A 371 11.27 5.13 40.23
CA TYR A 371 10.34 5.42 41.31
C TYR A 371 9.28 4.34 41.43
N GLY A 372 9.26 3.64 42.57
CA GLY A 372 8.20 2.67 42.86
C GLY A 372 8.06 1.58 41.80
N LEU A 373 6.81 1.17 41.54
CA LEU A 373 6.47 0.04 40.68
C LEU A 373 5.84 0.44 39.33
N LEU A 374 5.47 1.72 39.16
CA LEU A 374 4.86 2.20 37.93
C LEU A 374 5.94 2.77 37.01
N PRO A 375 5.80 2.65 35.68
CA PRO A 375 6.71 3.28 34.75
C PRO A 375 6.57 4.80 34.80
N TYR A 376 7.70 5.49 34.96
CA TYR A 376 7.80 6.96 34.89
C TYR A 376 8.50 7.44 33.61
N TYR A 377 9.19 6.55 32.92
CA TYR A 377 9.97 6.87 31.74
C TYR A 377 9.72 5.87 30.64
N GLY A 378 9.84 6.33 29.41
CA GLY A 378 9.75 5.51 28.22
C GLY A 378 10.60 6.03 27.09
N VAL A 379 10.49 5.33 25.97
CA VAL A 379 11.05 5.74 24.69
C VAL A 379 10.00 5.60 23.61
N SER A 380 10.09 6.40 22.56
CA SER A 380 9.36 6.17 21.33
C SER A 380 10.24 6.39 20.11
N TYR A 381 9.87 5.77 19.00
CA TYR A 381 10.53 5.93 17.71
C TYR A 381 9.55 5.58 16.59
N VAL A 382 9.89 5.99 15.38
CA VAL A 382 9.11 5.67 14.17
C VAL A 382 9.67 4.41 13.52
N ASP A 383 8.80 3.43 13.27
CA ASP A 383 9.14 2.20 12.56
C ASP A 383 9.19 2.41 11.04
N ASP A 384 9.60 1.37 10.30
CA ASP A 384 9.71 1.43 8.84
C ASP A 384 8.38 1.74 8.14
N SER A 385 7.25 1.37 8.77
CA SER A 385 5.92 1.64 8.26
C SER A 385 5.47 3.10 8.48
N GLY A 386 6.23 3.87 9.26
CA GLY A 386 5.91 5.24 9.66
C GLY A 386 5.05 5.34 10.93
N GLU A 387 4.80 4.24 11.64
CA GLU A 387 4.09 4.25 12.93
C GLU A 387 5.02 4.59 14.09
N THR A 388 4.52 5.36 15.04
CA THR A 388 5.23 5.61 16.31
C THR A 388 4.97 4.48 17.28
N ILE A 389 6.02 3.74 17.64
CA ILE A 389 5.98 2.69 18.66
C ILE A 389 6.53 3.27 19.96
N SER A 390 5.89 2.96 21.09
CA SER A 390 6.26 3.48 22.41
C SER A 390 6.47 2.34 23.42
N TYR A 391 7.55 2.44 24.20
CA TYR A 391 7.91 1.47 25.22
C TYR A 391 8.14 2.17 26.55
N SER A 392 7.61 1.61 27.62
CA SER A 392 7.98 2.00 28.98
C SER A 392 9.27 1.29 29.37
N ILE A 393 10.13 1.99 30.11
CA ILE A 393 11.36 1.43 30.67
C ILE A 393 11.03 0.91 32.06
N ASN A 394 11.15 -0.40 32.26
CA ASN A 394 10.88 -1.07 33.53
C ASN A 394 12.10 -1.87 34.00
N MET A 395 12.08 -2.26 35.26
CA MET A 395 13.00 -3.23 35.82
C MET A 395 12.27 -4.56 36.02
N SER A 396 12.85 -5.63 35.49
CA SER A 396 12.36 -6.99 35.66
C SER A 396 12.34 -7.38 37.13
N GLY A 397 11.21 -7.90 37.61
CA GLY A 397 11.09 -8.44 38.95
C GLY A 397 11.74 -9.81 39.14
N GLU A 398 12.12 -10.48 38.04
CA GLU A 398 12.72 -11.82 38.06
C GLU A 398 14.23 -11.76 38.30
N ASP A 399 14.94 -10.92 37.54
CA ASP A 399 16.39 -10.88 37.50
C ASP A 399 16.97 -9.46 37.65
N GLY A 400 16.11 -8.43 37.78
CA GLY A 400 16.54 -7.04 37.90
C GLY A 400 17.06 -6.42 36.60
N SER A 401 16.94 -7.10 35.45
CA SER A 401 17.30 -6.53 34.15
C SER A 401 16.42 -5.34 33.76
N VAL A 402 16.91 -4.48 32.87
CA VAL A 402 16.06 -3.45 32.26
C VAL A 402 15.26 -4.10 31.14
N ILE A 403 13.95 -3.89 31.13
CA ILE A 403 13.04 -4.41 30.11
C ILE A 403 12.22 -3.28 29.52
N LEU A 404 11.89 -3.42 28.24
CA LEU A 404 11.00 -2.52 27.52
C LEU A 404 9.63 -3.16 27.39
N THR A 405 8.58 -2.44 27.75
CA THR A 405 7.20 -2.92 27.66
C THR A 405 6.38 -1.96 26.81
N GLU A 406 5.88 -2.45 25.69
CA GLU A 406 5.11 -1.65 24.73
C GLU A 406 3.84 -1.11 25.39
N PHE A 407 3.48 0.13 25.05
CA PHE A 407 2.23 0.74 25.47
C PHE A 407 1.72 1.71 24.39
N LEU A 408 0.41 1.99 24.44
CA LEU A 408 -0.23 2.97 23.58
C LEU A 408 -0.47 4.27 24.35
N PRO A 409 0.14 5.41 23.94
CA PRO A 409 -0.10 6.71 24.57
C PRO A 409 -1.54 7.19 24.38
N CYS A 410 -2.11 7.81 25.40
CA CYS A 410 -3.50 8.29 25.40
C CYS A 410 -3.73 9.47 24.43
N THR A 411 -2.67 10.15 23.97
CA THR A 411 -2.74 11.17 22.91
C THR A 411 -3.12 10.59 21.55
N GLN A 412 -2.99 9.27 21.35
CA GLN A 412 -3.54 8.59 20.18
C GLN A 412 -5.06 8.38 20.25
N CYS A 413 -5.68 8.56 21.43
CA CYS A 413 -7.14 8.50 21.66
C CYS A 413 -7.84 9.87 21.56
N SER A 414 -7.13 10.97 21.25
CA SER A 414 -7.80 12.24 21.02
C SER A 414 -8.52 12.19 19.68
N THR A 415 -9.84 12.14 19.75
CA THR A 415 -10.75 12.40 18.65
C THR A 415 -10.30 13.64 17.86
N ALA A 416 -9.83 13.43 16.64
CA ALA A 416 -9.91 14.46 15.60
C ALA A 416 -11.38 14.62 15.21
N SER A 417 -12.14 15.21 16.13
CA SER A 417 -13.38 15.90 15.81
C SER A 417 -12.95 17.11 14.99
N ASN A 418 -12.90 16.96 13.67
CA ASN A 418 -13.14 17.95 12.62
C ASN A 418 -12.36 17.58 11.36
N GLY A 419 -13.09 17.15 10.33
CA GLY A 419 -12.55 16.96 8.98
C GLY A 419 -12.73 15.58 8.38
N LEU A 420 -13.77 14.83 8.75
CA LEU A 420 -14.20 13.68 7.97
C LEU A 420 -14.70 14.18 6.60
N ILE A 421 -13.84 14.20 5.59
CA ILE A 421 -14.30 14.20 4.19
C ILE A 421 -14.74 12.76 3.88
N ILE A 422 -15.89 12.38 4.42
CA ILE A 422 -16.77 11.47 3.68
C ILE A 422 -17.74 12.39 2.94
N LYS A 423 -17.44 12.67 1.67
CA LYS A 423 -18.43 13.14 0.72
C LYS A 423 -18.32 12.32 -0.57
N ASN A 424 -18.86 11.11 -0.50
CA ASN A 424 -19.44 10.51 -1.69
C ASN A 424 -20.95 10.84 -1.65
N THR A 425 -21.36 11.85 -2.40
CA THR A 425 -22.74 11.96 -2.85
C THR A 425 -22.66 12.22 -4.34
N LYS A 426 -22.73 11.13 -5.12
CA LYS A 426 -23.29 11.19 -6.47
C LYS A 426 -24.70 11.80 -6.34
N ALA A 427 -24.78 13.12 -6.43
CA ALA A 427 -26.05 13.79 -6.63
C ALA A 427 -26.51 13.41 -8.04
N GLN A 428 -27.42 12.44 -8.12
CA GLN A 428 -28.35 12.37 -9.25
C GLN A 428 -28.96 13.76 -9.41
N SER A 429 -28.66 14.40 -10.54
CA SER A 429 -29.30 15.63 -10.98
C SER A 429 -30.77 15.34 -11.27
N THR A 430 -31.61 15.29 -10.23
CA THR A 430 -33.05 15.41 -10.37
C THR A 430 -33.41 16.86 -10.09
N LYS A 431 -33.55 17.66 -11.15
CA LYS A 431 -34.19 18.98 -11.10
C LYS A 431 -35.58 18.81 -10.47
N ILE A 432 -35.74 19.26 -9.23
CA ILE A 432 -37.05 19.59 -8.68
C ILE A 432 -37.04 21.10 -8.46
N GLY A 433 -37.84 21.80 -9.27
CA GLY A 433 -38.00 23.24 -9.19
C GLY A 433 -38.69 23.62 -7.88
N CYS A 434 -38.08 24.55 -7.14
CA CYS A 434 -38.78 25.34 -6.14
C CYS A 434 -39.73 26.31 -6.87
N ALA A 435 -41.03 26.06 -6.77
CA ALA A 435 -42.03 27.10 -6.87
C ALA A 435 -42.20 27.76 -5.50
N PHE A 436 -42.17 29.09 -5.50
CA PHE A 436 -42.39 29.97 -4.37
C PHE A 436 -43.77 29.75 -3.71
N LEU A 437 -43.79 29.60 -2.39
CA LEU A 437 -44.48 30.46 -1.41
C LEU A 437 -44.27 29.96 0.01
#